data_AF-A0A958KJ27-F1
#
_entry.id   AF-A0A958KJ27-F1
#
_cell.length_a   1.000
_cell.length_b   1.000
_cell.length_c   1.000
_cell.angle_alpha   90.00
_cell.angle_beta   90.00
_cell.angle_gamma   90.00
#
_symmetry.space_group_name_H-M   'P 1'
#
loop_
_entity.id
_entity.type
_entity.pdbx_description
1 polymer ?
#
loop_
_entity_poly.entity_id
_entity_poly.type
_entity_poly.pdbx_seq_one_letter_code
_entity_poly.pdbx_strand_id
1 'polypeptide(L)'
;MSSALLAGAMPSKDLTKALVAGELSAEELQEVAPQALYIAIQQAGLEASRAVLPMLSSDQYRALLDFEVWNIDRVDEDKLWDFLSTVDEEKTLEPLGQFLDNVDHELLAMIVSRYVEAQTYEEPTDESPGKFWHTPDRGFTWIHFNTEDPERYRLLGRIMAIIFAAQPELFYQLIAMPMSATPSELEEEAYQLKIRRLGDIGIPEHAQAAEMHAPLNAELLAKELDSLAPSRYWTREGIVALAEGAQRIQPLSSMIDEVLGGSGADEAQSIVDELTYIANCSAVYFSVPFHDHSLLSLHIAKVHGAINVGLERIGELCSASFPDIFSHLGLAKLYRAGLFELFGLRDTAANILRRIESVSAQPEAEQAAETILACVRESFPLLPMFFTPQGFLADEAGKLPGGVKAITSLAEVRAAKNLIIEEFAS
;
A
#
# COMPACT_ATOMS: atom_id res chain seq x y z
N MET A 1 19.06 10.48 -23.96
CA MET A 1 17.59 10.56 -23.84
C MET A 1 17.32 11.11 -22.45
N SER A 2 16.45 12.11 -22.33
CA SER A 2 16.32 12.98 -21.14
C SER A 2 15.90 12.21 -19.89
N SER A 3 16.59 12.45 -18.77
CA SER A 3 16.47 11.75 -17.47
C SER A 3 15.09 11.86 -16.81
N ALA A 4 14.25 12.81 -17.22
CA ALA A 4 12.89 12.99 -16.69
C ALA A 4 11.87 11.91 -17.13
N LEU A 5 12.26 10.96 -18.00
CA LEU A 5 11.36 9.95 -18.58
C LEU A 5 11.42 8.58 -17.90
N LEU A 6 12.34 8.32 -16.98
CA LEU A 6 12.46 6.99 -16.35
C LEU A 6 11.59 6.84 -15.09
N ALA A 7 11.37 7.93 -14.35
CA ALA A 7 10.77 7.94 -13.01
C ALA A 7 9.31 7.45 -12.92
N GLY A 8 8.59 7.37 -14.04
CA GLY A 8 7.22 6.84 -14.11
C GLY A 8 6.85 6.13 -15.41
N ALA A 9 7.80 5.92 -16.33
CA ALA A 9 7.51 5.36 -17.66
C ALA A 9 8.12 3.97 -17.93
N MET A 10 9.06 3.50 -17.10
CA MET A 10 9.53 2.12 -17.24
C MET A 10 8.54 1.19 -16.52
N PRO A 11 7.99 0.18 -17.22
CA PRO A 11 7.29 -0.91 -16.56
C PRO A 11 8.11 -1.46 -15.38
N SER A 12 7.52 -1.61 -14.20
CA SER A 12 8.06 -2.34 -13.05
C SER A 12 8.68 -3.68 -13.43
N LYS A 13 8.10 -4.42 -14.40
CA LYS A 13 8.73 -5.65 -14.92
C LYS A 13 10.04 -5.40 -15.66
N ASP A 14 10.14 -4.31 -16.40
CA ASP A 14 11.35 -3.95 -17.13
C ASP A 14 12.37 -3.29 -16.19
N LEU A 15 11.93 -2.53 -15.20
CA LEU A 15 12.74 -2.01 -14.11
C LEU A 15 13.36 -3.17 -13.30
N THR A 16 12.56 -4.18 -12.95
CA THR A 16 13.05 -5.38 -12.26
C THR A 16 14.12 -6.10 -13.08
N LYS A 17 13.90 -6.27 -14.39
CA LYS A 17 14.91 -6.89 -15.27
C LYS A 17 16.19 -6.05 -15.34
N ALA A 18 16.07 -4.74 -15.52
CA ALA A 18 17.22 -3.83 -15.60
C ALA A 18 18.01 -3.80 -14.28
N LEU A 19 17.30 -3.84 -13.14
CA LEU A 19 17.86 -3.96 -11.80
C LEU A 19 18.66 -5.25 -11.66
N VAL A 20 18.04 -6.40 -11.95
CA VAL A 20 18.70 -7.73 -11.85
C VAL A 20 19.86 -7.87 -12.83
N ALA A 21 19.77 -7.27 -14.02
CA ALA A 21 20.83 -7.30 -15.01
C ALA A 21 22.00 -6.35 -14.68
N GLY A 22 21.86 -5.47 -13.67
CA GLY A 22 22.87 -4.46 -13.33
C GLY A 22 23.06 -3.42 -14.43
N GLU A 23 22.01 -3.14 -15.20
CA GLU A 23 22.06 -2.24 -16.37
C GLU A 23 21.85 -0.77 -16.01
N LEU A 24 21.45 -0.48 -14.77
CA LEU A 24 21.17 0.87 -14.29
C LEU A 24 22.39 1.44 -13.54
N SER A 25 22.78 2.65 -13.89
CA SER A 25 23.75 3.44 -13.11
C SER A 25 23.14 3.95 -11.80
N ALA A 26 23.98 4.37 -10.85
CA ALA A 26 23.51 4.97 -9.60
C ALA A 26 22.68 6.25 -9.84
N GLU A 27 23.08 7.09 -10.81
CA GLU A 27 22.32 8.29 -11.17
C GLU A 27 20.93 7.93 -11.72
N GLU A 28 20.84 6.92 -12.60
CA GLU A 28 19.55 6.48 -13.14
C GLU A 28 18.65 5.85 -12.07
N LEU A 29 19.23 5.08 -11.13
CA LEU A 29 18.50 4.50 -10.01
C LEU A 29 17.94 5.56 -9.08
N GLN A 30 18.69 6.62 -8.78
CA GLN A 30 18.26 7.67 -7.85
C GLN A 30 17.14 8.55 -8.39
N GLU A 31 16.94 8.58 -9.72
CA GLU A 31 15.79 9.23 -10.37
C GLU A 31 14.51 8.36 -10.33
N VAL A 32 14.62 7.07 -9.99
CA VAL A 32 13.45 6.19 -9.88
C VAL A 32 12.66 6.53 -8.62
N ALA A 33 11.33 6.61 -8.75
CA ALA A 33 10.48 6.86 -7.60
C ALA A 33 10.59 5.74 -6.55
N PRO A 34 10.68 6.04 -5.24
CA PRO A 34 10.95 5.05 -4.20
C PRO A 34 10.00 3.83 -4.21
N GLN A 35 8.73 4.07 -4.45
CA GLN A 35 7.68 3.05 -4.56
C GLN A 35 7.87 2.09 -5.74
N ALA A 36 8.28 2.59 -6.90
CA ALA A 36 8.52 1.74 -8.07
C ALA A 36 9.75 0.86 -7.85
N LEU A 37 10.78 1.43 -7.21
CA LEU A 37 11.96 0.72 -6.80
C LEU A 37 11.66 -0.36 -5.75
N TYR A 38 10.85 -0.06 -4.73
CA TYR A 38 10.39 -1.06 -3.76
C TYR A 38 9.73 -2.25 -4.45
N ILE A 39 8.76 -2.00 -5.35
CA ILE A 39 8.07 -3.06 -6.10
C ILE A 39 9.08 -3.90 -6.90
N ALA A 40 10.03 -3.27 -7.58
CA ALA A 40 11.04 -3.97 -8.36
C ALA A 40 11.97 -4.85 -7.49
N ILE A 41 12.41 -4.34 -6.34
CA ILE A 41 13.21 -5.10 -5.36
C ILE A 41 12.42 -6.30 -4.83
N GLN A 42 11.14 -6.12 -4.50
CA GLN A 42 10.29 -7.22 -4.02
C GLN A 42 10.10 -8.31 -5.08
N GLN A 43 9.98 -7.93 -6.36
CA GLN A 43 9.84 -8.90 -7.45
C GLN A 43 11.13 -9.66 -7.75
N ALA A 44 12.28 -8.98 -7.68
CA ALA A 44 13.59 -9.61 -7.81
C ALA A 44 13.93 -10.48 -6.58
N GLY A 45 13.43 -10.09 -5.41
CA GLY A 45 13.87 -10.55 -4.11
C GLY A 45 15.02 -9.68 -3.57
N LEU A 46 15.02 -9.46 -2.25
CA LEU A 46 16.00 -8.60 -1.58
C LEU A 46 17.44 -9.10 -1.80
N GLU A 47 17.68 -10.42 -1.71
CA GLU A 47 19.00 -11.01 -1.94
C GLU A 47 19.55 -10.72 -3.34
N ALA A 48 18.69 -10.85 -4.37
CA ALA A 48 19.07 -10.57 -5.75
C ALA A 48 19.32 -9.07 -6.00
N SER A 49 18.80 -8.21 -5.12
CA SER A 49 18.89 -6.75 -5.21
C SER A 49 20.01 -6.15 -4.36
N ARG A 50 20.81 -6.96 -3.64
CA ARG A 50 21.85 -6.48 -2.71
C ARG A 50 22.85 -5.52 -3.34
N ALA A 51 23.25 -5.77 -4.59
CA ALA A 51 24.19 -4.91 -5.31
C ALA A 51 23.64 -3.50 -5.59
N VAL A 52 22.32 -3.31 -5.52
CA VAL A 52 21.63 -2.06 -5.81
C VAL A 52 21.42 -1.24 -4.55
N LEU A 53 21.33 -1.87 -3.37
CA LEU A 53 21.12 -1.18 -2.09
C LEU A 53 22.15 -0.06 -1.84
N PRO A 54 23.47 -0.25 -2.06
CA PRO A 54 24.47 0.81 -1.90
C PRO A 54 24.30 2.02 -2.82
N MET A 55 23.53 1.90 -3.90
CA MET A 55 23.33 2.96 -4.89
C MET A 55 22.11 3.82 -4.60
N LEU A 56 21.24 3.40 -3.68
CA LEU A 56 20.00 4.08 -3.36
C LEU A 56 20.28 5.42 -2.67
N SER A 57 19.44 6.41 -2.96
CA SER A 57 19.41 7.64 -2.15
C SER A 57 18.88 7.34 -0.75
N SER A 58 19.13 8.23 0.21
CA SER A 58 18.62 8.05 1.57
C SER A 58 17.10 7.98 1.64
N ASP A 59 16.40 8.76 0.81
CA ASP A 59 14.94 8.75 0.77
C ASP A 59 14.40 7.44 0.19
N GLN A 60 15.06 6.90 -0.84
CA GLN A 60 14.72 5.59 -1.40
C GLN A 60 14.95 4.45 -0.41
N TYR A 61 16.09 4.46 0.29
CA TYR A 61 16.40 3.45 1.29
C TYR A 61 15.42 3.50 2.48
N ARG A 62 15.07 4.71 2.94
CA ARG A 62 14.06 4.90 3.99
C ARG A 62 12.68 4.42 3.56
N ALA A 63 12.24 4.76 2.36
CA ALA A 63 10.96 4.27 1.84
C ALA A 63 10.95 2.73 1.72
N LEU A 64 12.05 2.12 1.27
CA LEU A 64 12.21 0.66 1.26
C LEU A 64 12.01 0.07 2.67
N LEU A 65 12.67 0.64 3.69
CA LEU A 65 12.44 0.23 5.08
C LEU A 65 10.98 0.44 5.49
N ASP A 66 10.39 1.60 5.20
CA ASP A 66 9.01 1.94 5.57
C ASP A 66 7.98 0.96 5.01
N PHE A 67 8.18 0.48 3.77
CA PHE A 67 7.32 -0.53 3.17
C PHE A 67 7.60 -1.94 3.68
N GLU A 68 8.85 -2.27 4.01
CA GLU A 68 9.25 -3.61 4.41
C GLU A 68 8.91 -3.92 5.87
N VAL A 69 9.31 -3.03 6.79
CA VAL A 69 9.34 -3.35 8.22
C VAL A 69 8.07 -2.93 8.96
N TRP A 70 7.14 -2.22 8.33
CA TRP A 70 5.91 -1.78 8.97
C TRP A 70 4.70 -2.62 8.57
N ASN A 71 3.89 -2.96 9.57
CA ASN A 71 2.55 -3.47 9.40
C ASN A 71 1.55 -2.44 9.96
N ILE A 72 0.96 -1.64 9.06
CA ILE A 72 0.07 -0.52 9.41
C ILE A 72 0.79 0.49 10.32
N ASP A 73 0.55 0.42 11.63
CA ASP A 73 1.04 1.31 12.68
C ASP A 73 2.04 0.63 13.64
N ARG A 74 2.42 -0.60 13.34
CA ARG A 74 3.38 -1.39 14.14
C ARG A 74 4.60 -1.78 13.34
N VAL A 75 5.74 -1.82 14.00
CA VAL A 75 6.96 -2.40 13.45
C VAL A 75 6.86 -3.94 13.53
N ASP A 76 7.01 -4.57 12.38
CA ASP A 76 7.22 -6.01 12.26
C ASP A 76 8.71 -6.30 12.45
N GLU A 77 9.08 -6.61 13.69
CA GLU A 77 10.48 -6.84 14.05
C GLU A 77 11.08 -8.04 13.34
N ASP A 78 10.30 -9.09 13.07
CA ASP A 78 10.81 -10.28 12.39
C ASP A 78 11.26 -9.90 10.97
N LYS A 79 10.47 -9.09 10.25
CA LYS A 79 10.88 -8.53 8.95
C LYS A 79 12.08 -7.62 9.03
N LEU A 80 12.20 -6.81 10.07
CA LEU A 80 13.39 -5.97 10.29
C LEU A 80 14.64 -6.83 10.46
N TRP A 81 14.58 -7.88 11.29
CA TRP A 81 15.69 -8.80 11.50
C TRP A 81 16.03 -9.59 10.23
N ASP A 82 15.02 -10.04 9.49
CA ASP A 82 15.21 -10.71 8.20
C ASP A 82 15.86 -9.77 7.17
N PHE A 83 15.43 -8.50 7.11
CA PHE A 83 16.06 -7.47 6.27
C PHE A 83 17.53 -7.30 6.65
N LEU A 84 17.84 -7.10 7.94
CA LEU A 84 19.21 -6.95 8.43
C LEU A 84 20.07 -8.18 8.12
N SER A 85 19.54 -9.38 8.32
CA SER A 85 20.22 -10.63 8.01
C SER A 85 20.49 -10.79 6.51
N THR A 86 19.56 -10.33 5.67
CA THR A 86 19.70 -10.43 4.21
C THR A 86 20.74 -9.45 3.68
N VAL A 87 20.78 -8.22 4.22
CA VAL A 87 21.74 -7.20 3.75
C VAL A 87 23.14 -7.38 4.35
N ASP A 88 23.27 -7.98 5.54
CA ASP A 88 24.54 -8.16 6.23
C ASP A 88 25.54 -9.00 5.42
N GLU A 89 26.79 -8.56 5.40
CA GLU A 89 27.91 -9.26 4.77
C GLU A 89 28.98 -9.56 5.82
N GLU A 90 29.28 -10.83 6.07
CA GLU A 90 30.21 -11.23 7.15
C GLU A 90 31.58 -10.54 7.07
N LYS A 91 32.06 -10.24 5.85
CA LYS A 91 33.42 -9.75 5.58
C LYS A 91 33.56 -8.24 5.66
N THR A 92 32.48 -7.49 5.73
CA THR A 92 32.48 -6.01 5.77
C THR A 92 31.43 -5.51 6.76
N LEU A 93 31.48 -4.23 7.11
CA LEU A 93 30.44 -3.56 7.92
C LEU A 93 29.65 -2.54 7.09
N GLU A 94 29.99 -2.37 5.81
CA GLU A 94 29.41 -1.35 4.94
C GLU A 94 27.87 -1.44 4.81
N PRO A 95 27.24 -2.61 4.57
CA PRO A 95 25.77 -2.69 4.48
C PRO A 95 25.06 -2.31 5.77
N LEU A 96 25.60 -2.72 6.93
CA LEU A 96 25.05 -2.34 8.24
C LEU A 96 25.29 -0.86 8.53
N GLY A 97 26.42 -0.30 8.09
CA GLY A 97 26.67 1.14 8.13
C GLY A 97 25.64 1.92 7.32
N GLN A 98 25.35 1.48 6.09
CA GLN A 98 24.33 2.08 5.25
C GLN A 98 22.93 2.00 5.89
N PHE A 99 22.59 0.88 6.53
CA PHE A 99 21.36 0.79 7.31
C PHE A 99 21.33 1.86 8.41
N LEU A 100 22.41 2.01 9.18
CA LEU A 100 22.50 2.99 10.27
C LEU A 100 22.44 4.45 9.79
N ASP A 101 22.95 4.74 8.59
CA ASP A 101 22.87 6.08 8.00
C ASP A 101 21.43 6.46 7.60
N ASN A 102 20.56 5.47 7.38
CA ASN A 102 19.23 5.68 6.82
C ASN A 102 18.08 5.36 7.79
N VAL A 103 18.27 4.46 8.75
CA VAL A 103 17.26 4.12 9.76
C VAL A 103 16.91 5.34 10.63
N ASP A 104 15.65 5.47 11.00
CA ASP A 104 15.23 6.50 11.94
C ASP A 104 15.87 6.29 13.31
N HIS A 105 16.26 7.38 13.96
CA HIS A 105 16.88 7.32 15.27
C HIS A 105 15.94 6.70 16.30
N GLU A 106 14.65 7.00 16.22
CA GLU A 106 13.59 6.51 17.08
C GLU A 106 13.37 5.00 16.91
N LEU A 107 13.41 4.51 15.67
CA LEU A 107 13.35 3.07 15.38
C LEU A 107 14.59 2.34 15.93
N LEU A 108 15.78 2.92 15.76
CA LEU A 108 17.02 2.38 16.33
C LEU A 108 16.98 2.38 17.87
N ALA A 109 16.55 3.48 18.47
CA ALA A 109 16.40 3.63 19.91
C ALA A 109 15.37 2.64 20.49
N MET A 110 14.28 2.38 19.76
CA MET A 110 13.29 1.36 20.12
C MET A 110 13.93 -0.04 20.16
N ILE A 111 14.69 -0.42 19.13
CA ILE A 111 15.39 -1.72 19.08
C ILE A 111 16.38 -1.84 20.25
N VAL A 112 17.21 -0.81 20.47
CA VAL A 112 18.16 -0.80 21.58
C VAL A 112 17.42 -0.91 22.92
N SER A 113 16.32 -0.18 23.10
CA SER A 113 15.55 -0.22 24.34
C SER A 113 14.88 -1.56 24.62
N ARG A 114 14.50 -2.32 23.57
CA ARG A 114 13.91 -3.65 23.71
C ARG A 114 14.97 -4.73 23.97
N TYR A 115 16.13 -4.62 23.33
CA TYR A 115 17.10 -5.72 23.26
C TYR A 115 18.42 -5.49 23.99
N VAL A 116 18.71 -4.28 24.48
CA VAL A 116 19.98 -3.97 25.14
C VAL A 116 19.71 -3.54 26.57
N GLU A 117 20.27 -4.29 27.51
CA GLU A 117 20.42 -3.85 28.89
C GLU A 117 21.80 -3.22 29.05
N ALA A 118 21.88 -2.07 29.72
CA ALA A 118 23.14 -1.39 29.99
C ALA A 118 23.30 -1.03 31.46
N GLN A 119 24.53 -1.18 31.97
CA GLN A 119 24.95 -0.75 33.31
C GLN A 119 26.17 0.15 33.17
N THR A 120 26.07 1.38 33.65
CA THR A 120 27.14 2.38 33.62
C THR A 120 27.69 2.62 35.02
N TYR A 121 29.01 2.84 35.11
CA TYR A 121 29.74 3.03 36.36
C TYR A 121 30.58 4.30 36.32
N GLU A 122 30.75 4.96 37.47
CA GLU A 122 31.59 6.17 37.59
C GLU A 122 33.09 5.84 37.46
N GLU A 123 33.50 4.66 37.93
CA GLU A 123 34.86 4.12 37.80
C GLU A 123 34.80 2.77 37.07
N PRO A 124 35.82 2.41 36.26
CA PRO A 124 35.79 1.19 35.48
C PRO A 124 35.87 -0.04 36.39
N THR A 125 35.07 -1.05 36.10
CA THR A 125 35.11 -2.34 36.80
C THR A 125 35.81 -3.41 35.97
N ASP A 126 36.69 -4.17 36.60
CA ASP A 126 37.34 -5.33 35.96
C ASP A 126 36.44 -6.58 35.95
N GLU A 127 35.50 -6.65 36.91
CA GLU A 127 34.56 -7.77 37.05
C GLU A 127 33.29 -7.54 36.23
N SER A 128 33.00 -8.48 35.33
CA SER A 128 31.78 -8.47 34.53
C SER A 128 30.53 -8.72 35.39
N PRO A 129 29.41 -7.99 35.19
CA PRO A 129 28.17 -8.18 35.94
C PRO A 129 27.58 -9.59 35.82
N GLY A 130 27.90 -10.31 34.74
CA GLY A 130 27.40 -11.67 34.54
C GLY A 130 27.91 -12.30 33.24
N LYS A 131 27.40 -13.49 32.94
CA LYS A 131 27.70 -14.18 31.68
C LYS A 131 27.10 -13.39 30.50
N PHE A 132 27.83 -13.30 29.39
CA PHE A 132 27.41 -12.63 28.15
C PHE A 132 27.22 -11.11 28.27
N TRP A 133 27.76 -10.49 29.32
CA TRP A 133 27.95 -9.05 29.37
C TRP A 133 29.24 -8.66 28.65
N HIS A 134 29.19 -7.59 27.86
CA HIS A 134 30.32 -7.06 27.09
C HIS A 134 30.57 -5.62 27.50
N THR A 135 31.81 -5.16 27.36
CA THR A 135 32.15 -3.75 27.59
C THR A 135 32.85 -3.16 26.37
N PRO A 136 32.34 -2.06 25.78
CA PRO A 136 32.98 -1.39 24.66
C PRO A 136 34.10 -0.43 25.11
N ASP A 137 34.08 0.00 26.37
CA ASP A 137 34.87 1.13 26.89
C ASP A 137 35.77 0.76 28.08
N ARG A 138 36.15 -0.52 28.19
CA ARG A 138 37.07 -1.04 29.23
C ARG A 138 36.52 -0.94 30.66
N GLY A 139 35.25 -1.28 30.83
CA GLY A 139 34.62 -1.51 32.13
C GLY A 139 33.83 -0.33 32.69
N PHE A 140 33.71 0.79 31.97
CA PHE A 140 32.83 1.89 32.37
C PHE A 140 31.36 1.59 32.06
N THR A 141 31.11 0.89 30.95
CA THR A 141 29.79 0.49 30.50
C THR A 141 29.79 -0.99 30.19
N TRP A 142 28.80 -1.68 30.73
CA TRP A 142 28.53 -3.08 30.42
C TRP A 142 27.19 -3.18 29.71
N ILE A 143 27.15 -3.93 28.61
CA ILE A 143 25.94 -4.19 27.83
C ILE A 143 25.64 -5.68 27.77
N HIS A 144 24.36 -6.02 27.81
CA HIS A 144 23.85 -7.37 27.64
C HIS A 144 22.74 -7.38 26.58
N PHE A 145 22.75 -8.37 25.69
CA PHE A 145 21.74 -8.51 24.65
C PHE A 145 20.65 -9.47 25.13
N ASN A 146 19.43 -8.96 25.24
CA ASN A 146 18.25 -9.68 25.72
C ASN A 146 17.57 -10.44 24.57
N THR A 147 18.29 -11.38 23.98
CA THR A 147 17.75 -12.28 22.95
C THR A 147 18.38 -13.66 23.02
N GLU A 148 17.57 -14.70 22.79
CA GLU A 148 18.03 -16.09 22.67
C GLU A 148 18.33 -16.47 21.21
N ASP A 149 17.92 -15.64 20.24
CA ASP A 149 18.18 -15.83 18.82
C ASP A 149 19.65 -15.51 18.50
N PRO A 150 20.46 -16.51 18.05
CA PRO A 150 21.88 -16.31 17.77
C PRO A 150 22.16 -15.28 16.66
N GLU A 151 21.31 -15.19 15.64
CA GLU A 151 21.50 -14.23 14.55
C GLU A 151 21.19 -12.81 15.01
N ARG A 152 20.08 -12.61 15.74
CA ARG A 152 19.79 -11.28 16.34
C ARG A 152 20.89 -10.85 17.28
N TYR A 153 21.39 -11.77 18.11
CA TYR A 153 22.52 -11.50 19.01
C TYR A 153 23.76 -11.03 18.24
N ARG A 154 24.10 -11.73 17.16
CA ARG A 154 25.25 -11.40 16.29
C ARG A 154 25.08 -10.04 15.62
N LEU A 155 23.92 -9.77 15.04
CA LEU A 155 23.60 -8.51 14.36
C LEU A 155 23.58 -7.33 15.33
N LEU A 156 22.96 -7.47 16.51
CA LEU A 156 23.00 -6.45 17.58
C LEU A 156 24.43 -6.12 17.98
N GLY A 157 25.26 -7.14 18.22
CA GLY A 157 26.67 -6.94 18.55
C GLY A 157 27.43 -6.14 17.49
N ARG A 158 27.20 -6.44 16.21
CA ARG A 158 27.81 -5.72 15.08
C ARG A 158 27.31 -4.29 15.00
N ILE A 159 26.00 -4.07 15.06
CA ILE A 159 25.38 -2.74 15.04
C ILE A 159 25.91 -1.87 16.18
N MET A 160 25.89 -2.37 17.41
CA MET A 160 26.38 -1.63 18.58
C MET A 160 27.87 -1.32 18.49
N ALA A 161 28.68 -2.24 17.93
CA ALA A 161 30.10 -2.00 17.69
C ALA A 161 30.33 -0.91 16.63
N ILE A 162 29.55 -0.89 15.53
CA ILE A 162 29.63 0.16 14.50
C ILE A 162 29.27 1.52 15.10
N ILE A 163 28.14 1.60 15.83
CA ILE A 163 27.69 2.85 16.45
C ILE A 163 28.75 3.36 17.42
N PHE A 164 29.28 2.51 18.32
CA PHE A 164 30.31 2.93 19.26
C PHE A 164 31.59 3.39 18.57
N ALA A 165 32.02 2.71 17.50
CA ALA A 165 33.24 3.07 16.79
C ALA A 165 33.11 4.37 15.97
N ALA A 166 31.94 4.61 15.37
CA ALA A 166 31.70 5.75 14.50
C ALA A 166 31.19 6.99 15.25
N GLN A 167 30.28 6.81 16.22
CA GLN A 167 29.57 7.86 16.95
C GLN A 167 29.35 7.45 18.42
N PRO A 168 30.40 7.50 19.28
CA PRO A 168 30.30 7.14 20.69
C PRO A 168 29.19 7.88 21.45
N GLU A 169 28.98 9.16 21.14
CA GLU A 169 27.94 9.98 21.78
C GLU A 169 26.53 9.42 21.50
N LEU A 170 26.27 9.01 20.25
CA LEU A 170 25.01 8.37 19.86
C LEU A 170 24.83 7.04 20.58
N PHE A 171 25.89 6.24 20.71
CA PHE A 171 25.85 4.98 21.47
C PHE A 171 25.36 5.22 22.90
N TYR A 172 25.96 6.18 23.61
CA TYR A 172 25.58 6.49 24.99
C TYR A 172 24.16 7.06 25.10
N GLN A 173 23.71 7.85 24.12
CA GLN A 173 22.33 8.33 24.05
C GLN A 173 21.34 7.18 23.90
N LEU A 174 21.61 6.22 23.00
CA LEU A 174 20.73 5.10 22.73
C LEU A 174 20.57 4.17 23.95
N ILE A 175 21.67 3.82 24.62
CA ILE A 175 21.59 2.94 25.80
C ILE A 175 20.97 3.62 27.03
N ALA A 176 20.95 4.96 27.07
CA ALA A 176 20.30 5.73 28.12
C ALA A 176 18.80 5.95 27.86
N MET A 177 18.35 5.81 26.60
CA MET A 177 16.97 6.08 26.18
C MET A 177 15.88 5.34 27.00
N PRO A 178 16.06 4.08 27.42
CA PRO A 178 15.07 3.38 28.25
C PRO A 178 14.72 4.09 29.57
N MET A 179 15.58 5.01 30.03
CA MET A 179 15.34 5.80 31.24
C MET A 179 14.39 6.98 31.01
N SER A 180 14.19 7.40 29.76
CA SER A 180 13.43 8.60 29.39
C SER A 180 12.22 8.33 28.50
N ALA A 181 12.20 7.23 27.74
CA ALA A 181 11.11 6.88 26.84
C ALA A 181 10.85 5.38 26.87
N THR A 182 9.58 5.00 26.77
CA THR A 182 9.17 3.61 26.60
C THR A 182 9.33 3.18 25.14
N PRO A 183 9.51 1.88 24.86
CA PRO A 183 9.57 1.39 23.48
C PRO A 183 8.33 1.69 22.65
N SER A 184 7.16 1.88 23.27
CA SER A 184 5.92 2.26 22.55
C SER A 184 5.91 3.73 22.15
N GLU A 185 6.47 4.62 22.97
CA GLU A 185 6.60 6.05 22.62
C GLU A 185 7.57 6.23 21.45
N LEU A 186 8.70 5.54 21.47
CA LEU A 186 9.68 5.54 20.37
C LEU A 186 9.09 4.97 19.07
N GLU A 187 8.29 3.90 19.16
CA GLU A 187 7.59 3.33 18.01
C GLU A 187 6.61 4.34 17.38
N GLU A 188 5.84 5.06 18.20
CA GLU A 188 4.92 6.10 17.72
C GLU A 188 5.67 7.25 17.03
N GLU A 189 6.78 7.72 17.59
CA GLU A 189 7.58 8.77 16.95
C GLU A 189 8.15 8.32 15.60
N ALA A 190 8.67 7.09 15.51
CA ALA A 190 9.11 6.50 14.24
C ALA A 190 7.94 6.35 13.25
N TYR A 191 6.75 5.97 13.74
CA TYR A 191 5.55 5.86 12.92
C TYR A 191 5.14 7.20 12.30
N GLN A 192 5.23 8.30 13.06
CA GLN A 192 4.94 9.65 12.54
C GLN A 192 5.92 10.09 11.45
N LEU A 193 7.20 9.72 11.56
CA LEU A 193 8.19 9.97 10.50
C LEU A 193 7.87 9.19 9.23
N LYS A 194 7.55 7.90 9.38
CA LYS A 194 7.11 7.02 8.29
C LYS A 194 5.87 7.56 7.58
N ILE A 195 4.83 7.98 8.32
CA ILE A 195 3.62 8.60 7.72
C ILE A 195 3.99 9.83 6.88
N ARG A 196 4.86 10.71 7.40
CA ARG A 196 5.25 11.92 6.68
C ARG A 196 5.91 11.57 5.34
N ARG A 197 6.94 10.71 5.36
CA ARG A 197 7.67 10.30 4.15
C ARG A 197 6.79 9.60 3.13
N LEU A 198 5.95 8.66 3.58
CA LEU A 198 5.01 7.96 2.70
C LEU A 198 3.95 8.93 2.15
N GLY A 199 3.48 9.88 2.96
CA GLY A 199 2.55 10.93 2.55
C GLY A 199 3.11 11.83 1.44
N ASP A 200 4.40 12.16 1.50
CA ASP A 200 5.10 12.98 0.51
C ASP A 200 5.16 12.30 -0.88
N ILE A 201 5.13 10.97 -0.94
CA ILE A 201 5.09 10.19 -2.19
C ILE A 201 3.67 9.71 -2.57
N GLY A 202 2.63 10.22 -1.89
CA GLY A 202 1.24 9.92 -2.22
C GLY A 202 0.66 8.65 -1.63
N ILE A 203 1.32 8.06 -0.62
CA ILE A 203 0.80 6.92 0.13
C ILE A 203 0.14 7.45 1.42
N PRO A 204 -1.20 7.35 1.55
CA PRO A 204 -1.91 7.90 2.69
C PRO A 204 -1.73 7.06 3.94
N GLU A 205 -1.91 7.68 5.11
CA GLU A 205 -2.10 6.93 6.36
C GLU A 205 -3.45 6.18 6.34
N HIS A 206 -3.58 5.16 7.19
CA HIS A 206 -4.76 4.32 7.22
C HIS A 206 -6.06 5.10 7.54
N ALA A 207 -5.99 6.15 8.38
CA ALA A 207 -7.14 7.00 8.69
C ALA A 207 -7.64 7.79 7.47
N GLN A 208 -6.73 8.38 6.70
CA GLN A 208 -7.04 9.09 5.45
C GLN A 208 -7.59 8.12 4.40
N ALA A 209 -7.00 6.93 4.29
CA ALA A 209 -7.50 5.88 3.44
C ALA A 209 -8.93 5.47 3.82
N ALA A 210 -9.21 5.29 5.12
CA ALA A 210 -10.54 4.97 5.62
C ALA A 210 -11.58 6.07 5.35
N GLU A 211 -11.20 7.34 5.47
CA GLU A 211 -12.06 8.47 5.11
C GLU A 211 -12.43 8.45 3.62
N MET A 212 -11.46 8.17 2.74
CA MET A 212 -11.71 8.02 1.30
C MET A 212 -12.69 6.86 0.99
N HIS A 213 -12.75 5.85 1.85
CA HIS A 213 -13.62 4.68 1.70
C HIS A 213 -14.98 4.84 2.37
N ALA A 214 -15.25 5.95 3.03
CA ALA A 214 -16.55 6.22 3.65
C ALA A 214 -17.61 6.52 2.56
N PRO A 215 -18.63 5.65 2.35
CA PRO A 215 -19.58 5.83 1.26
C PRO A 215 -20.40 7.12 1.35
N LEU A 216 -20.77 7.68 0.20
CA LEU A 216 -21.63 8.87 0.10
C LEU A 216 -22.90 8.54 -0.67
N ASN A 217 -24.04 9.06 -0.23
CA ASN A 217 -25.32 8.85 -0.92
C ASN A 217 -25.40 9.71 -2.18
N ALA A 218 -25.54 9.05 -3.34
CA ALA A 218 -25.64 9.70 -4.65
C ALA A 218 -26.82 10.68 -4.78
N GLU A 219 -27.94 10.44 -4.09
CA GLU A 219 -29.11 11.33 -4.11
C GLU A 219 -28.84 12.66 -3.40
N LEU A 220 -27.99 12.66 -2.37
CA LEU A 220 -27.57 13.88 -1.70
C LEU A 220 -26.59 14.66 -2.60
N LEU A 221 -25.62 13.98 -3.19
CA LEU A 221 -24.65 14.58 -4.11
C LEU A 221 -25.31 15.18 -5.36
N ALA A 222 -26.30 14.48 -5.93
CA ALA A 222 -27.05 14.98 -7.08
C ALA A 222 -27.81 16.28 -6.77
N LYS A 223 -28.35 16.43 -5.54
CA LYS A 223 -28.99 17.67 -5.10
C LYS A 223 -27.99 18.80 -4.85
N GLU A 224 -26.78 18.47 -4.38
CA GLU A 224 -25.72 19.45 -4.18
C GLU A 224 -25.20 20.02 -5.50
N LEU A 225 -25.23 19.23 -6.59
CA LEU A 225 -24.74 19.62 -7.92
C LEU A 225 -25.33 20.95 -8.41
N ASP A 226 -26.64 21.16 -8.19
CA ASP A 226 -27.35 22.38 -8.59
C ASP A 226 -26.88 23.64 -7.82
N SER A 227 -26.18 23.46 -6.70
CA SER A 227 -25.78 24.53 -5.77
C SER A 227 -24.27 24.75 -5.67
N LEU A 228 -23.47 23.82 -6.19
CA LEU A 228 -22.02 23.89 -6.14
C LEU A 228 -21.51 24.75 -7.30
N ALA A 229 -20.56 25.66 -7.01
CA ALA A 229 -19.71 26.19 -8.07
C ALA A 229 -18.75 25.08 -8.53
N PRO A 230 -18.35 25.04 -9.81
CA PRO A 230 -17.25 24.19 -10.25
C PRO A 230 -16.03 24.46 -9.37
N SER A 231 -15.53 23.45 -8.70
CA SER A 231 -14.37 23.55 -7.83
C SER A 231 -13.45 22.38 -8.11
N ARG A 232 -12.41 22.63 -8.89
CA ARG A 232 -11.33 21.68 -9.17
C ARG A 232 -10.04 22.23 -8.57
N TYR A 233 -9.64 21.67 -7.43
CA TYR A 233 -8.27 21.84 -6.93
C TYR A 233 -7.88 20.58 -6.19
N TRP A 234 -7.55 19.55 -6.96
CA TRP A 234 -6.77 18.45 -6.42
C TRP A 234 -5.31 18.71 -6.79
N THR A 235 -4.53 19.17 -5.81
CA THR A 235 -3.12 19.52 -5.99
C THR A 235 -2.30 18.78 -4.93
N ARG A 236 -1.95 17.54 -5.21
CA ARG A 236 -0.82 16.89 -4.55
C ARG A 236 0.22 16.57 -5.62
N GLU A 237 1.33 17.29 -5.58
CA GLU A 237 2.46 17.06 -6.48
C GLU A 237 3.18 15.76 -6.09
N GLY A 238 3.82 15.10 -7.06
CA GLY A 238 4.76 14.00 -6.80
C GLY A 238 4.17 12.60 -6.63
N ILE A 239 2.89 12.41 -6.94
CA ILE A 239 2.22 11.11 -6.79
C ILE A 239 2.50 10.24 -8.01
N VAL A 240 3.10 9.07 -7.80
CA VAL A 240 3.39 8.13 -8.88
C VAL A 240 2.44 6.96 -8.83
N ALA A 241 1.92 6.58 -10.00
CA ALA A 241 1.06 5.41 -10.15
C ALA A 241 1.81 4.13 -9.80
N LEU A 242 1.25 3.34 -8.88
CA LEU A 242 1.85 2.10 -8.38
C LEU A 242 1.60 0.89 -9.28
N ALA A 243 0.67 0.97 -10.23
CA ALA A 243 0.49 -0.05 -11.24
C ALA A 243 0.50 0.52 -12.64
N GLU A 244 1.09 -0.28 -13.52
CA GLU A 244 1.11 -0.03 -14.96
C GLU A 244 -0.23 -0.33 -15.62
N GLY A 245 -0.47 0.37 -16.73
CA GLY A 245 -1.62 0.15 -17.59
C GLY A 245 -2.85 0.83 -17.02
N ALA A 246 -3.07 2.08 -17.43
CA ALA A 246 -4.34 2.75 -17.21
C ALA A 246 -5.45 1.86 -17.81
N GLN A 247 -6.16 1.15 -16.94
CA GLN A 247 -7.26 0.32 -17.39
C GLN A 247 -8.33 1.25 -17.93
N ARG A 248 -8.56 1.17 -19.24
CA ARG A 248 -9.53 2.01 -19.92
C ARG A 248 -10.93 1.46 -19.72
N ILE A 249 -11.45 1.63 -18.51
CA ILE A 249 -12.79 1.19 -18.12
C ILE A 249 -13.78 2.34 -18.37
N GLN A 250 -14.85 2.02 -19.09
CA GLN A 250 -15.92 2.96 -19.45
C GLN A 250 -17.02 2.96 -18.40
N PRO A 251 -17.71 4.10 -18.17
CA PRO A 251 -17.61 5.37 -18.91
C PRO A 251 -16.48 6.33 -18.50
N LEU A 252 -15.79 6.10 -17.37
CA LEU A 252 -14.75 6.99 -16.83
C LEU A 252 -13.70 7.39 -17.86
N SER A 253 -13.22 6.43 -18.65
CA SER A 253 -12.16 6.71 -19.63
C SER A 253 -12.59 7.68 -20.73
N SER A 254 -13.82 7.59 -21.22
CA SER A 254 -14.32 8.56 -22.21
C SER A 254 -14.56 9.93 -21.58
N MET A 255 -15.04 9.97 -20.34
CA MET A 255 -15.21 11.23 -19.61
C MET A 255 -13.85 11.92 -19.40
N ILE A 256 -12.81 11.18 -19.02
CA ILE A 256 -11.44 11.71 -18.92
C ILE A 256 -10.99 12.22 -20.28
N ASP A 257 -11.08 11.43 -21.36
CA ASP A 257 -10.66 11.89 -22.70
C ASP A 257 -11.38 13.19 -23.13
N GLU A 258 -12.68 13.30 -22.84
CA GLU A 258 -13.49 14.48 -23.19
C GLU A 258 -13.04 15.72 -22.41
N VAL A 259 -12.78 15.57 -21.11
CA VAL A 259 -12.23 16.65 -20.28
C VAL A 259 -10.84 17.04 -20.80
N LEU A 260 -9.96 16.06 -21.00
CA LEU A 260 -8.59 16.29 -21.48
C LEU A 260 -8.54 16.95 -22.87
N GLY A 261 -9.49 16.63 -23.74
CA GLY A 261 -9.60 17.23 -25.07
C GLY A 261 -9.82 18.75 -25.06
N GLY A 262 -10.29 19.31 -23.94
CA GLY A 262 -10.50 20.74 -23.73
C GLY A 262 -9.54 21.41 -22.73
N SER A 263 -8.61 20.64 -22.14
CA SER A 263 -7.85 21.03 -20.95
C SER A 263 -6.35 21.25 -21.20
N GLY A 264 -5.69 21.96 -20.27
CA GLY A 264 -4.24 22.14 -20.27
C GLY A 264 -3.49 20.94 -19.66
N ALA A 265 -2.16 20.88 -19.84
CA ALA A 265 -1.32 19.79 -19.31
C ALA A 265 -1.44 19.63 -17.79
N ASP A 266 -1.53 20.75 -17.05
CA ASP A 266 -1.64 20.74 -15.59
C ASP A 266 -2.94 20.09 -15.09
N GLU A 267 -4.03 20.28 -15.84
CA GLU A 267 -5.33 19.69 -15.52
C GLU A 267 -5.35 18.19 -15.82
N ALA A 268 -4.64 17.77 -16.87
CA ALA A 268 -4.44 16.36 -17.15
C ALA A 268 -3.70 15.65 -16.02
N GLN A 269 -2.64 16.29 -15.52
CA GLN A 269 -1.85 15.76 -14.42
C GLN A 269 -2.68 15.67 -13.14
N SER A 270 -3.46 16.71 -12.81
CA SER A 270 -4.33 16.73 -11.62
C SER A 270 -5.33 15.56 -11.58
N ILE A 271 -5.92 15.18 -12.73
CA ILE A 271 -6.83 14.03 -12.83
C ILE A 271 -6.09 12.72 -12.58
N VAL A 272 -4.92 12.56 -13.19
CA VAL A 272 -4.08 11.36 -13.03
C VAL A 272 -3.65 11.21 -11.58
N ASP A 273 -3.24 12.29 -10.94
CA ASP A 273 -2.79 12.26 -9.56
C ASP A 273 -3.96 11.96 -8.60
N GLU A 274 -5.14 12.58 -8.81
CA GLU A 274 -6.35 12.30 -8.00
C GLU A 274 -6.73 10.82 -8.09
N LEU A 275 -6.77 10.28 -9.31
CA LEU A 275 -7.08 8.87 -9.56
C LEU A 275 -6.06 7.95 -8.89
N THR A 276 -4.77 8.29 -9.01
CA THR A 276 -3.68 7.52 -8.40
C THR A 276 -3.79 7.53 -6.88
N TYR A 277 -4.08 8.67 -6.27
CA TYR A 277 -4.25 8.75 -4.83
C TYR A 277 -5.45 7.96 -4.32
N ILE A 278 -6.58 7.97 -5.04
CA ILE A 278 -7.72 7.11 -4.69
C ILE A 278 -7.32 5.64 -4.76
N ALA A 279 -6.55 5.24 -5.77
CA ALA A 279 -6.02 3.88 -5.88
C ALA A 279 -5.08 3.52 -4.70
N ASN A 280 -4.19 4.43 -4.31
CA ASN A 280 -3.29 4.25 -3.17
C ASN A 280 -4.06 4.16 -1.85
N CYS A 281 -5.05 5.04 -1.63
CA CYS A 281 -6.00 4.93 -0.51
C CYS A 281 -6.65 3.54 -0.49
N SER A 282 -7.04 3.03 -1.65
CA SER A 282 -7.71 1.73 -1.76
C SER A 282 -6.77 0.59 -1.39
N ALA A 283 -5.56 0.58 -1.95
CA ALA A 283 -4.55 -0.40 -1.60
C ALA A 283 -4.22 -0.39 -0.10
N VAL A 284 -4.04 0.79 0.51
CA VAL A 284 -3.79 0.90 1.96
C VAL A 284 -4.97 0.39 2.79
N TYR A 285 -6.20 0.84 2.47
CA TYR A 285 -7.40 0.49 3.25
C TYR A 285 -7.71 -1.01 3.22
N PHE A 286 -7.50 -1.65 2.07
CA PHE A 286 -7.75 -3.09 1.89
C PHE A 286 -6.49 -3.94 2.10
N SER A 287 -5.39 -3.34 2.58
CA SER A 287 -4.10 -4.00 2.82
C SER A 287 -3.60 -4.81 1.62
N VAL A 288 -3.73 -4.24 0.42
CA VAL A 288 -3.26 -4.85 -0.82
C VAL A 288 -1.73 -4.71 -0.89
N PRO A 289 -0.98 -5.82 -1.03
CA PRO A 289 0.47 -5.73 -1.17
C PRO A 289 0.85 -5.03 -2.47
N PHE A 290 1.59 -3.92 -2.38
CA PHE A 290 1.99 -3.12 -3.55
C PHE A 290 2.87 -3.89 -4.55
N HIS A 291 3.58 -4.91 -4.09
CA HIS A 291 4.43 -5.75 -4.94
C HIS A 291 3.65 -6.79 -5.77
N ASP A 292 2.39 -7.11 -5.40
CA ASP A 292 1.54 -8.02 -6.17
C ASP A 292 0.79 -7.25 -7.26
N HIS A 293 1.36 -7.24 -8.47
CA HIS A 293 0.74 -6.59 -9.61
C HIS A 293 -0.64 -7.12 -9.96
N SER A 294 -0.90 -8.41 -9.81
CA SER A 294 -2.19 -8.98 -10.22
C SER A 294 -3.30 -8.48 -9.31
N LEU A 295 -3.04 -8.51 -7.99
CA LEU A 295 -3.95 -7.97 -7.00
C LEU A 295 -4.10 -6.45 -7.11
N LEU A 296 -2.99 -5.72 -7.28
CA LEU A 296 -3.01 -4.27 -7.41
C LEU A 296 -3.75 -3.82 -8.68
N SER A 297 -3.53 -4.47 -9.83
CA SER A 297 -4.26 -4.20 -11.07
C SER A 297 -5.76 -4.50 -10.94
N LEU A 298 -6.14 -5.60 -10.27
CA LEU A 298 -7.55 -5.88 -9.97
C LEU A 298 -8.13 -4.80 -9.06
N HIS A 299 -7.36 -4.31 -8.09
CA HIS A 299 -7.81 -3.30 -7.16
C HIS A 299 -8.04 -1.93 -7.83
N ILE A 300 -7.14 -1.53 -8.72
CA ILE A 300 -7.32 -0.34 -9.57
C ILE A 300 -8.57 -0.50 -10.45
N ALA A 301 -8.81 -1.69 -10.99
CA ALA A 301 -10.04 -1.98 -11.72
C ALA A 301 -11.29 -1.74 -10.87
N LYS A 302 -11.26 -2.14 -9.59
CA LYS A 302 -12.37 -1.92 -8.64
C LYS A 302 -12.56 -0.43 -8.34
N VAL A 303 -11.49 0.35 -8.21
CA VAL A 303 -11.56 1.81 -8.03
C VAL A 303 -12.21 2.48 -9.22
N HIS A 304 -11.75 2.17 -10.43
CA HIS A 304 -12.35 2.68 -11.67
C HIS A 304 -13.82 2.27 -11.78
N GLY A 305 -14.14 1.02 -11.46
CA GLY A 305 -15.49 0.49 -11.47
C GLY A 305 -16.41 1.17 -10.46
N ALA A 306 -15.92 1.47 -9.25
CA ALA A 306 -16.67 2.27 -8.28
C ALA A 306 -16.92 3.69 -8.81
N ILE A 307 -15.91 4.37 -9.38
CA ILE A 307 -16.11 5.70 -9.99
C ILE A 307 -17.17 5.64 -11.10
N ASN A 308 -17.15 4.63 -11.97
CA ASN A 308 -18.16 4.42 -13.00
C ASN A 308 -19.57 4.25 -12.41
N VAL A 309 -19.73 3.38 -11.41
CA VAL A 309 -21.01 3.16 -10.74
C VAL A 309 -21.53 4.47 -10.14
N GLY A 310 -20.67 5.26 -9.52
CA GLY A 310 -21.01 6.58 -8.99
C GLY A 310 -21.43 7.57 -10.09
N LEU A 311 -20.67 7.65 -11.18
CA LEU A 311 -20.98 8.48 -12.36
C LEU A 311 -22.34 8.13 -12.96
N GLU A 312 -22.57 6.85 -13.26
CA GLU A 312 -23.83 6.37 -13.83
C GLU A 312 -25.00 6.64 -12.88
N ARG A 313 -24.82 6.38 -11.59
CA ARG A 313 -25.87 6.59 -10.59
C ARG A 313 -26.27 8.05 -10.46
N ILE A 314 -25.31 8.96 -10.44
CA ILE A 314 -25.58 10.40 -10.35
C ILE A 314 -26.16 10.92 -11.67
N GLY A 315 -25.64 10.46 -12.82
CA GLY A 315 -26.16 10.82 -14.14
C GLY A 315 -27.66 10.50 -14.31
N GLU A 316 -28.11 9.35 -13.80
CA GLU A 316 -29.54 9.01 -13.78
C GLU A 316 -30.39 9.96 -12.93
N LEU A 317 -29.80 10.64 -11.93
CA LEU A 317 -30.51 11.47 -10.97
C LEU A 317 -30.61 12.94 -11.39
N CYS A 318 -29.60 13.49 -12.09
CA CYS A 318 -29.55 14.93 -12.40
C CYS A 318 -29.54 15.30 -13.90
N SER A 319 -29.57 14.34 -14.84
CA SER A 319 -29.55 14.60 -16.30
C SER A 319 -28.40 15.51 -16.79
N ALA A 320 -27.34 15.71 -15.99
CA ALA A 320 -26.14 16.44 -16.36
C ALA A 320 -25.17 15.53 -17.14
N SER A 321 -24.26 16.13 -17.91
CA SER A 321 -23.21 15.37 -18.59
C SER A 321 -22.18 14.83 -17.59
N PHE A 322 -21.47 13.74 -17.92
CA PHE A 322 -20.41 13.22 -17.04
C PHE A 322 -19.26 14.21 -16.81
N PRO A 323 -18.77 14.98 -17.81
CA PRO A 323 -17.81 16.06 -17.57
C PRO A 323 -18.32 17.12 -16.59
N ASP A 324 -19.60 17.50 -16.66
CA ASP A 324 -20.20 18.46 -15.73
C ASP A 324 -20.30 17.89 -14.32
N ILE A 325 -20.74 16.63 -14.19
CA ILE A 325 -20.79 15.94 -12.89
C ILE A 325 -19.40 15.90 -12.26
N PHE A 326 -18.38 15.51 -13.05
CA PHE A 326 -17.01 15.48 -12.60
C PHE A 326 -16.47 16.87 -12.22
N SER A 327 -16.77 17.92 -12.99
CA SER A 327 -16.27 19.28 -12.72
C SER A 327 -16.75 19.88 -11.40
N HIS A 328 -17.87 19.39 -10.86
CA HIS A 328 -18.43 19.86 -9.60
C HIS A 328 -18.12 18.92 -8.42
N LEU A 329 -17.98 17.62 -8.65
CA LEU A 329 -17.82 16.63 -7.58
C LEU A 329 -16.40 16.10 -7.39
N GLY A 330 -15.56 16.08 -8.44
CA GLY A 330 -14.25 15.42 -8.43
C GLY A 330 -14.34 13.88 -8.39
N LEU A 331 -13.23 13.18 -8.62
CA LEU A 331 -13.21 11.71 -8.63
C LEU A 331 -13.47 11.13 -7.24
N ALA A 332 -12.99 11.77 -6.16
CA ALA A 332 -13.14 11.27 -4.80
C ALA A 332 -14.60 11.10 -4.38
N LYS A 333 -15.47 12.08 -4.66
CA LYS A 333 -16.91 11.96 -4.34
C LYS A 333 -17.61 10.93 -5.22
N LEU A 334 -17.24 10.83 -6.49
CA LEU A 334 -17.78 9.84 -7.42
C LEU A 334 -17.43 8.42 -6.99
N TYR A 335 -16.17 8.19 -6.61
CA TYR A 335 -15.71 6.94 -6.02
C TYR A 335 -16.55 6.54 -4.81
N ARG A 336 -16.73 7.47 -3.86
CA ARG A 336 -17.51 7.25 -2.63
C ARG A 336 -19.00 7.02 -2.91
N ALA A 337 -19.55 7.64 -3.95
CA ALA A 337 -20.92 7.37 -4.41
C ALA A 337 -21.06 5.96 -4.98
N GLY A 338 -20.07 5.50 -5.75
CA GLY A 338 -20.02 4.12 -6.23
C GLY A 338 -19.92 3.10 -5.11
N LEU A 339 -19.06 3.35 -4.12
CA LEU A 339 -18.93 2.50 -2.93
C LEU A 339 -20.26 2.33 -2.20
N PHE A 340 -21.13 3.36 -2.17
CA PHE A 340 -22.44 3.27 -1.55
C PHE A 340 -23.31 2.20 -2.20
N GLU A 341 -23.35 2.15 -3.54
CA GLU A 341 -24.11 1.14 -4.30
C GLU A 341 -23.48 -0.25 -4.16
N LEU A 342 -22.15 -0.35 -4.24
CA LEU A 342 -21.41 -1.61 -4.11
C LEU A 342 -21.57 -2.23 -2.71
N PHE A 343 -21.44 -1.44 -1.65
CA PHE A 343 -21.64 -1.92 -0.29
C PHE A 343 -23.12 -2.20 -0.01
N GLY A 344 -24.05 -1.46 -0.62
CA GLY A 344 -25.47 -1.82 -0.58
C GLY A 344 -25.76 -3.19 -1.19
N LEU A 345 -25.08 -3.55 -2.29
CA LEU A 345 -25.13 -4.88 -2.88
C LEU A 345 -24.53 -5.95 -1.93
N ARG A 346 -23.35 -5.69 -1.36
CA ARG A 346 -22.70 -6.57 -0.37
C ARG A 346 -23.60 -6.83 0.85
N ASP A 347 -24.20 -5.79 1.39
CA ASP A 347 -25.07 -5.87 2.57
C ASP A 347 -26.38 -6.63 2.24
N THR A 348 -26.89 -6.47 1.02
CA THR A 348 -28.02 -7.26 0.51
C THR A 348 -27.67 -8.76 0.49
N ALA A 349 -26.50 -9.11 -0.08
CA ALA A 349 -26.01 -10.48 -0.11
C ALA A 349 -25.79 -11.07 1.29
N ALA A 350 -25.19 -10.30 2.21
CA ALA A 350 -24.96 -10.74 3.58
C ALA A 350 -26.26 -11.00 4.37
N ASN A 351 -27.30 -10.21 4.13
CA ASN A 351 -28.60 -10.37 4.78
C ASN A 351 -29.37 -11.60 4.28
N ILE A 352 -29.22 -11.96 3.01
CA ILE A 352 -29.90 -13.11 2.41
C ILE A 352 -29.37 -14.42 2.98
N LEU A 353 -28.05 -14.60 3.09
CA LEU A 353 -27.46 -15.82 3.71
C LEU A 353 -27.93 -16.09 5.14
N ARG A 354 -28.18 -15.04 5.93
CA ARG A 354 -28.71 -15.20 7.30
C ARG A 354 -30.10 -15.84 7.33
N ARG A 355 -30.82 -15.84 6.19
CA ARG A 355 -32.19 -16.33 6.06
C ARG A 355 -32.30 -17.71 5.41
N ILE A 356 -31.24 -18.19 4.77
CA ILE A 356 -31.25 -19.49 4.06
C ILE A 356 -30.94 -20.60 5.07
N GLU A 357 -31.99 -21.24 5.58
CA GLU A 357 -31.91 -22.60 6.12
C GLU A 357 -32.22 -23.57 4.97
N SER A 358 -31.17 -24.17 4.39
CA SER A 358 -31.19 -25.29 3.42
C SER A 358 -32.23 -25.19 2.29
N VAL A 359 -31.83 -24.69 1.13
CA VAL A 359 -32.62 -24.81 -0.11
C VAL A 359 -31.93 -25.80 -1.05
N SER A 360 -32.72 -26.72 -1.61
CA SER A 360 -32.30 -27.71 -2.60
C SER A 360 -32.69 -27.24 -4.01
N ALA A 361 -31.71 -26.87 -4.83
CA ALA A 361 -31.89 -26.59 -6.26
C ALA A 361 -30.88 -27.39 -7.10
N GLN A 362 -30.92 -27.26 -8.44
CA GLN A 362 -30.09 -28.06 -9.34
C GLN A 362 -28.60 -27.67 -9.29
N PRO A 363 -27.65 -28.61 -9.45
CA PRO A 363 -26.27 -28.45 -8.97
C PRO A 363 -25.46 -27.32 -9.64
N GLU A 364 -25.68 -27.03 -10.93
CA GLU A 364 -24.85 -26.09 -11.68
C GLU A 364 -25.29 -24.62 -11.56
N ALA A 365 -26.61 -24.38 -11.49
CA ALA A 365 -27.16 -23.04 -11.25
C ALA A 365 -26.89 -22.57 -9.81
N GLU A 366 -26.97 -23.49 -8.84
CA GLU A 366 -26.56 -23.28 -7.45
C GLU A 366 -25.08 -22.87 -7.39
N GLN A 367 -24.19 -23.58 -8.08
CA GLN A 367 -22.76 -23.27 -8.05
C GLN A 367 -22.41 -21.90 -8.65
N ALA A 368 -23.09 -21.48 -9.72
CA ALA A 368 -22.89 -20.14 -10.30
C ALA A 368 -23.39 -19.04 -9.35
N ALA A 369 -24.59 -19.21 -8.79
CA ALA A 369 -25.18 -18.26 -7.86
C ALA A 369 -24.39 -18.15 -6.54
N GLU A 370 -23.92 -19.28 -6.00
CA GLU A 370 -23.04 -19.33 -4.82
C GLU A 370 -21.71 -18.63 -5.07
N THR A 371 -21.11 -18.83 -6.26
CA THR A 371 -19.86 -18.17 -6.63
C THR A 371 -20.06 -16.65 -6.70
N ILE A 372 -21.15 -16.18 -7.29
CA ILE A 372 -21.50 -14.75 -7.33
C ILE A 372 -21.71 -14.21 -5.91
N LEU A 373 -22.42 -14.96 -5.06
CA LEU A 373 -22.68 -14.57 -3.69
C LEU A 373 -21.40 -14.46 -2.86
N ALA A 374 -20.46 -15.39 -3.03
CA ALA A 374 -19.13 -15.32 -2.40
C ALA A 374 -18.35 -14.08 -2.89
N CYS A 375 -18.32 -13.88 -4.20
CA CYS A 375 -17.67 -12.75 -4.86
C CYS A 375 -18.17 -11.37 -4.39
N VAL A 376 -19.49 -11.22 -4.27
CA VAL A 376 -20.14 -9.97 -3.85
C VAL A 376 -19.90 -9.67 -2.37
N ARG A 377 -19.65 -10.70 -1.55
CA ARG A 377 -19.44 -10.57 -0.10
C ARG A 377 -18.03 -10.15 0.30
N GLU A 378 -17.10 -10.13 -0.64
CA GLU A 378 -15.76 -9.61 -0.41
C GLU A 378 -15.80 -8.19 0.16
N SER A 379 -14.76 -7.83 0.93
CA SER A 379 -14.66 -6.50 1.59
C SER A 379 -14.83 -5.37 0.58
N PHE A 380 -14.21 -5.51 -0.59
CA PHE A 380 -14.48 -4.75 -1.80
C PHE A 380 -15.16 -5.67 -2.83
N PRO A 381 -16.48 -5.54 -3.07
CA PRO A 381 -17.25 -6.43 -3.94
C PRO A 381 -16.66 -6.60 -5.35
N LEU A 382 -16.76 -7.83 -5.86
CA LEU A 382 -16.32 -8.21 -7.20
C LEU A 382 -17.33 -9.20 -7.81
N LEU A 383 -17.13 -9.58 -9.08
CA LEU A 383 -17.96 -10.55 -9.77
C LEU A 383 -17.09 -11.62 -10.43
N PRO A 384 -17.60 -12.84 -10.64
CA PRO A 384 -16.89 -13.84 -11.41
C PRO A 384 -16.80 -13.41 -12.88
N MET A 385 -15.74 -13.84 -13.57
CA MET A 385 -15.49 -13.49 -14.99
C MET A 385 -16.63 -13.91 -15.92
N PHE A 386 -17.36 -14.97 -15.59
CA PHE A 386 -18.49 -15.44 -16.37
C PHE A 386 -19.74 -14.56 -16.27
N PHE A 387 -19.84 -13.66 -15.29
CA PHE A 387 -21.06 -12.89 -15.06
C PHE A 387 -21.16 -11.67 -15.99
N THR A 388 -22.34 -11.45 -16.57
CA THR A 388 -22.68 -10.24 -17.33
C THR A 388 -24.07 -9.74 -16.96
N PRO A 389 -24.41 -8.46 -17.22
CA PRO A 389 -25.78 -7.97 -16.99
C PRO A 389 -26.86 -8.71 -17.79
N GLN A 390 -26.48 -9.41 -18.87
CA GLN A 390 -27.39 -10.16 -19.74
C GLN A 390 -27.47 -11.66 -19.41
N GLY A 391 -26.70 -12.15 -18.43
CA GLY A 391 -26.65 -13.56 -18.05
C GLY A 391 -25.21 -14.06 -17.87
N PHE A 392 -24.95 -15.33 -18.18
CA PHE A 392 -23.64 -15.95 -18.00
C PHE A 392 -22.92 -16.18 -19.33
N LEU A 393 -21.61 -15.92 -19.36
CA LEU A 393 -20.72 -16.32 -20.43
C LEU A 393 -20.29 -17.77 -20.18
N ALA A 394 -20.41 -18.60 -21.22
CA ALA A 394 -19.89 -19.96 -21.23
C ALA A 394 -18.93 -20.12 -22.42
N ASP A 395 -17.92 -20.97 -22.27
CA ASP A 395 -17.05 -21.34 -23.39
C ASP A 395 -17.77 -22.21 -24.43
N GLU A 396 -17.08 -22.57 -25.53
CA GLU A 396 -17.65 -23.40 -26.60
C GLU A 396 -18.11 -24.80 -26.12
N ALA A 397 -17.65 -25.25 -24.94
CA ALA A 397 -18.04 -26.50 -24.30
C ALA A 397 -19.14 -26.33 -23.23
N GLY A 398 -19.66 -25.12 -23.03
CA GLY A 398 -20.69 -24.81 -22.04
C GLY A 398 -20.16 -24.61 -20.62
N LYS A 399 -18.83 -24.53 -20.42
CA LYS A 399 -18.21 -24.36 -19.10
C LYS A 399 -18.04 -22.88 -18.78
N LEU A 400 -18.32 -22.51 -17.52
CA LEU A 400 -18.14 -21.15 -17.04
C LEU A 400 -16.64 -20.83 -16.86
N PRO A 401 -16.13 -19.71 -17.41
CA PRO A 401 -14.75 -19.29 -17.20
C PRO A 401 -14.49 -18.97 -15.74
N GLY A 402 -13.34 -19.45 -15.22
CA GLY A 402 -12.89 -19.16 -13.86
C GLY A 402 -12.31 -17.75 -13.70
N GLY A 403 -12.08 -17.35 -12.45
CA GLY A 403 -11.50 -16.06 -12.10
C GLY A 403 -12.54 -14.99 -11.76
N VAL A 404 -12.03 -13.80 -11.42
CA VAL A 404 -12.82 -12.67 -10.92
C VAL A 404 -12.51 -11.39 -11.68
N LYS A 405 -13.46 -10.47 -11.69
CA LYS A 405 -13.33 -9.12 -12.23
C LYS A 405 -13.94 -8.09 -11.28
N ALA A 406 -13.49 -6.85 -11.41
CA ALA A 406 -14.16 -5.72 -10.79
C ALA A 406 -15.60 -5.56 -11.31
N ILE A 407 -16.47 -4.98 -10.47
CA ILE A 407 -17.78 -4.49 -10.89
C ILE A 407 -17.57 -3.13 -11.53
N THR A 408 -17.91 -2.99 -12.82
CA THR A 408 -17.52 -1.83 -13.64
C THR A 408 -18.67 -0.93 -14.08
N SER A 409 -19.91 -1.35 -13.85
CA SER A 409 -21.12 -0.58 -14.21
C SER A 409 -22.25 -0.80 -13.21
N LEU A 410 -23.18 0.16 -13.13
CA LEU A 410 -24.40 0.09 -12.34
C LEU A 410 -25.34 -1.01 -12.84
N ALA A 411 -25.29 -1.34 -14.14
CA ALA A 411 -26.02 -2.46 -14.71
C ALA A 411 -25.57 -3.80 -14.11
N GLU A 412 -24.26 -4.01 -13.92
CA GLU A 412 -23.74 -5.21 -13.24
C GLU A 412 -24.19 -5.26 -11.78
N VAL A 413 -24.16 -4.13 -11.05
CA VAL A 413 -24.65 -4.05 -9.67
C VAL A 413 -26.11 -4.50 -9.57
N ARG A 414 -26.98 -3.98 -10.45
CA ARG A 414 -28.42 -4.30 -10.47
C ARG A 414 -28.68 -5.74 -10.87
N ALA A 415 -28.02 -6.23 -11.92
CA ALA A 415 -28.18 -7.59 -12.37
C ALA A 415 -27.78 -8.59 -11.27
N ALA A 416 -26.64 -8.36 -10.61
CA ALA A 416 -26.19 -9.21 -9.51
C ALA A 416 -27.15 -9.15 -8.32
N LYS A 417 -27.64 -7.95 -7.97
CA LYS A 417 -28.64 -7.77 -6.90
C LYS A 417 -29.92 -8.54 -7.18
N ASN A 418 -30.47 -8.41 -8.39
CA ASN A 418 -31.71 -9.07 -8.78
C ASN A 418 -31.55 -10.58 -8.77
N LEU A 419 -30.46 -11.11 -9.35
CA LEU A 419 -30.17 -12.54 -9.34
C LEU A 419 -30.07 -13.09 -7.91
N ILE A 420 -29.34 -12.40 -7.03
CA ILE A 420 -29.19 -12.83 -5.64
C ILE A 420 -30.55 -12.82 -4.90
N ILE A 421 -31.42 -11.85 -5.19
CA ILE A 421 -32.77 -11.81 -4.58
C ILE A 421 -33.65 -12.93 -5.14
N GLU A 422 -33.64 -13.17 -6.44
CA GLU A 422 -34.47 -14.17 -7.10
C GLU A 422 -34.11 -15.60 -6.65
N GLU A 423 -32.82 -15.94 -6.66
CA GLU A 423 -32.33 -17.30 -6.39
C GLU A 423 -32.30 -17.67 -4.90
N PHE A 424 -32.18 -16.68 -4.00
CA PHE A 424 -31.90 -16.95 -2.59
C PHE A 424 -32.86 -16.30 -1.59
N ALA A 425 -33.78 -15.43 -2.02
CA ALA A 425 -34.81 -14.86 -1.15
C ALA A 425 -36.21 -15.49 -1.38
N SER A 426 -36.32 -16.43 -2.32
CA SER A 426 -37.49 -17.30 -2.52
C SER A 426 -37.38 -18.57 -1.69
#